data_AF-A0A140K820-F1
#
_entry.id   AF-A0A140K820-F1
#
_cell.length_a   1.000
_cell.length_b   1.000
_cell.length_c   1.000
_cell.angle_alpha   90.00
_cell.angle_beta   90.00
_cell.angle_gamma   90.00
#
_symmetry.space_group_name_H-M   'P 1'
#
loop_
_entity.id
_entity.type
_entity.pdbx_description
1 polymer ?
#
loop_
_entity_poly.entity_id
_entity_poly.type
_entity_poly.pdbx_seq_one_letter_code
_entity_poly.pdbx_strand_id
1 'polypeptide(L)'
;MKQKFILLLSPIETEKVSRRAMHESIFEGGWKYEELMQQQRKVVSRIHQGKGREIIALDWTFSYHPHSEKIFAAKENYGYVNRCWSCYQTVVTAAISNGQRVDGIAVEVQYPNYEKEELAYLEMTAQENYQEMEQVRERLRELLHYQKS
;
A
#
# COMPACT_ATOMS: atom_id res chain seq x y z
N MET A 1 -3.58 29.23 16.52
CA MET A 1 -3.57 27.77 16.30
C MET A 1 -2.15 27.34 15.96
N LYS A 2 -1.50 26.53 16.80
CA LYS A 2 -0.14 26.02 16.55
C LYS A 2 -0.27 24.64 15.87
N GLN A 3 0.01 24.58 14.57
CA GLN A 3 0.19 23.30 13.86
C GLN A 3 1.55 22.71 14.27
N LYS A 4 1.54 21.63 15.04
CA LYS A 4 2.72 20.80 15.29
C LYS A 4 2.78 19.73 14.19
N PHE A 5 3.70 19.90 13.24
CA PHE A 5 4.09 18.86 12.30
C PHE A 5 4.88 17.79 13.04
N ILE A 6 4.36 16.56 13.13
CA ILE A 6 5.13 15.41 13.60
C ILE A 6 5.82 14.81 12.37
N LEU A 7 7.08 15.21 12.16
CA LEU A 7 8.02 14.47 11.34
C LEU A 7 8.37 13.18 12.10
N LEU A 8 8.29 12.02 11.42
CA LEU A 8 8.85 10.74 11.87
C LEU A 8 10.39 10.80 11.92
N LEU A 9 10.91 11.62 12.82
CA LEU A 9 12.27 11.55 13.33
C LEU A 9 12.12 11.43 14.85
N SER A 10 12.94 10.56 15.46
CA SER A 10 13.00 10.23 16.89
C SER A 10 12.41 11.30 17.83
N PRO A 11 11.57 10.92 18.81
CA PRO A 11 10.80 11.88 19.59
C PRO A 11 11.73 12.85 20.32
N ILE A 12 11.50 14.15 20.10
CA ILE A 12 12.02 15.24 20.92
C ILE A 12 11.46 15.04 22.34
N GLU A 13 12.35 14.79 23.30
CA GLU A 13 12.11 14.42 24.70
C GLU A 13 11.44 15.53 25.54
N THR A 14 10.19 15.93 25.27
CA THR A 14 9.53 16.93 26.14
C THR A 14 8.12 16.61 26.64
N GLU A 15 7.53 15.46 26.29
CA GLU A 15 6.33 14.95 26.98
C GLU A 15 6.22 13.45 26.71
N LYS A 16 6.05 12.61 27.74
CA LYS A 16 5.80 11.17 27.55
C LYS A 16 4.42 10.98 26.92
N VAL A 17 4.36 11.00 25.60
CA VAL A 17 3.14 10.65 24.85
C VAL A 17 2.78 9.20 25.20
N SER A 18 1.58 9.00 25.74
CA SER A 18 1.13 7.64 26.09
C SER A 18 0.96 6.81 24.83
N ARG A 19 1.21 5.49 24.91
CA ARG A 19 1.00 4.57 23.78
C ARG A 19 -0.42 4.67 23.23
N ARG A 20 -1.40 4.88 24.11
CA ARG A 20 -2.80 5.05 23.74
C ARG A 20 -3.05 6.35 22.97
N ALA A 21 -2.47 7.47 23.40
CA ALA A 21 -2.56 8.73 22.67
C ALA A 21 -1.90 8.67 21.28
N MET A 22 -0.81 7.88 21.13
CA MET A 22 -0.26 7.61 19.80
C MET A 22 -1.22 6.77 18.94
N HIS A 23 -1.82 5.72 19.50
CA HIS A 23 -2.78 4.90 18.77
C HIS A 23 -3.99 5.72 18.30
N GLU A 24 -4.60 6.48 19.20
CA GLU A 24 -5.73 7.35 18.89
C GLU A 24 -5.35 8.39 17.83
N SER A 25 -4.18 9.02 17.97
CA SER A 25 -3.77 10.04 16.99
C SER A 25 -3.39 9.47 15.62
N ILE A 26 -2.87 8.25 15.52
CA ILE A 26 -2.46 7.64 14.25
C ILE A 26 -3.62 6.91 13.56
N PHE A 27 -4.34 6.07 14.30
CA PHE A 27 -5.35 5.16 13.74
C PHE A 27 -6.78 5.69 13.83
N GLU A 28 -7.09 6.50 14.84
CA GLU A 28 -8.47 6.98 15.09
C GLU A 28 -8.63 8.47 14.76
N GLY A 29 -7.56 9.14 14.33
CA GLY A 29 -7.53 10.58 14.02
C GLY A 29 -8.31 11.00 12.76
N GLY A 30 -8.99 10.07 12.07
CA GLY A 30 -9.82 10.37 10.90
C GLY A 30 -9.04 10.91 9.69
N TRP A 31 -7.75 10.56 9.58
CA TRP A 31 -6.91 11.00 8.48
C TRP A 31 -7.45 10.52 7.13
N LYS A 32 -7.43 11.40 6.15
CA LYS A 32 -7.53 11.01 4.75
C LYS A 32 -6.12 10.77 4.23
N TYR A 33 -5.82 9.54 3.89
CA TYR A 33 -4.49 9.10 3.46
C TYR A 33 -3.96 9.97 2.31
N GLU A 34 -4.79 10.22 1.30
CA GLU A 34 -4.42 10.97 0.11
C GLU A 34 -4.02 12.41 0.45
N GLU A 35 -4.80 13.07 1.31
CA GLU A 35 -4.53 14.44 1.75
C GLU A 35 -3.25 14.48 2.60
N LEU A 36 -3.06 13.52 3.52
CA LEU A 36 -1.88 13.41 4.36
C LEU A 36 -0.61 13.22 3.52
N MET A 37 -0.63 12.29 2.57
CA MET A 37 0.50 12.01 1.68
C MET A 37 0.82 13.18 0.75
N GLN A 38 -0.18 13.93 0.29
CA GLN A 38 0.07 15.16 -0.45
C GLN A 38 0.78 16.22 0.40
N GLN A 39 0.36 16.42 1.65
CA GLN A 39 1.00 17.38 2.56
C GLN A 39 2.43 16.94 2.92
N GLN A 40 2.61 15.66 3.21
CA GLN A 40 3.90 15.07 3.52
C GLN A 40 4.90 15.28 2.37
N ARG A 41 4.50 15.00 1.12
CA ARG A 41 5.36 15.21 -0.05
C ARG A 41 5.72 16.67 -0.28
N LYS A 42 4.82 17.62 0.01
CA LYS A 42 5.14 19.06 -0.03
C LYS A 42 6.22 19.44 0.97
N VAL A 43 6.17 18.88 2.19
CA VAL A 43 7.18 19.11 3.22
C VAL A 43 8.52 18.49 2.81
N VAL A 44 8.52 17.23 2.38
CA VAL A 44 9.74 16.52 1.97
C VAL A 44 10.39 17.19 0.75
N SER A 45 9.60 17.58 -0.26
CA SER A 45 10.11 18.27 -1.45
C SER A 45 10.87 19.55 -1.08
N ARG A 46 10.32 20.38 -0.18
CA ARG A 46 11.00 21.60 0.29
C ARG A 46 12.30 21.30 1.04
N ILE A 47 12.34 20.19 1.77
CA ILE A 47 13.51 19.77 2.55
C ILE A 47 14.65 19.34 1.62
N HIS A 48 14.34 18.70 0.50
CA HIS A 48 15.33 18.17 -0.45
C HIS A 48 15.78 19.18 -1.51
N GLN A 49 14.90 20.12 -1.87
CA GLN A 49 15.13 21.09 -2.94
C GLN A 49 16.47 21.83 -2.80
N GLY A 50 17.30 21.75 -3.85
CA GLY A 50 18.57 22.45 -3.94
C GLY A 50 19.69 21.88 -3.07
N LYS A 51 19.51 20.71 -2.44
CA LYS A 51 20.53 20.08 -1.57
C LYS A 51 21.33 18.98 -2.27
N GLY A 52 21.70 19.25 -3.52
CA GLY A 52 22.44 18.33 -4.37
C GLY A 52 21.54 17.47 -5.24
N ARG A 53 22.06 16.33 -5.71
CA ARG A 53 21.31 15.41 -6.56
C ARG A 53 20.27 14.67 -5.74
N GLU A 54 19.02 14.84 -6.14
CA GLU A 54 17.88 14.12 -5.58
C GLU A 54 17.71 12.79 -6.33
N ILE A 55 17.58 11.69 -5.59
CA ILE A 55 17.41 10.34 -6.11
C ILE A 55 16.22 9.71 -5.42
N ILE A 56 15.25 9.23 -6.21
CA ILE A 56 14.16 8.40 -5.69
C ILE A 56 14.55 6.93 -5.85
N ALA A 57 14.48 6.20 -4.75
CA ALA A 57 14.65 4.76 -4.70
C ALA A 57 13.29 4.09 -4.48
N LEU A 58 13.05 3.02 -5.23
CA LEU A 58 11.91 2.12 -5.06
C LEU A 58 12.43 0.76 -4.64
N ASP A 59 11.82 0.17 -3.63
CA ASP A 59 12.16 -1.15 -3.12
C ASP A 59 10.89 -1.97 -2.87
N TRP A 60 10.95 -3.25 -3.23
CA TRP A 60 9.90 -4.22 -2.94
C TRP A 60 10.38 -5.15 -1.84
N THR A 61 9.59 -5.22 -0.78
CA THR A 61 9.91 -6.08 0.37
C THR A 61 8.71 -6.91 0.78
N PHE A 62 8.97 -8.04 1.42
CA PHE A 62 7.94 -8.89 2.00
C PHE A 62 7.77 -8.56 3.48
N SER A 63 6.58 -8.09 3.86
CA SER A 63 6.18 -7.93 5.26
C SER A 63 5.66 -9.26 5.80
N TYR A 64 6.34 -9.80 6.82
CA TYR A 64 6.04 -11.10 7.43
C TYR A 64 4.83 -11.03 8.36
N HIS A 65 3.81 -11.83 8.08
CA HIS A 65 2.55 -11.87 8.85
C HIS A 65 2.09 -13.31 9.09
N PRO A 66 2.71 -14.05 10.03
CA PRO A 66 2.47 -15.49 10.21
C PRO A 66 1.10 -15.87 10.77
N HIS A 67 0.31 -14.92 11.26
CA HIS A 67 -0.87 -15.22 12.08
C HIS A 67 -2.22 -14.94 11.41
N SER A 68 -2.28 -14.45 10.16
CA SER A 68 -3.59 -14.21 9.55
C SER A 68 -3.56 -13.99 8.03
N GLU A 69 -4.19 -14.90 7.29
CA GLU A 69 -4.63 -14.70 5.90
C GLU A 69 -5.76 -13.65 5.78
N LYS A 70 -6.36 -13.22 6.90
CA LYS A 70 -7.39 -12.18 6.92
C LYS A 70 -6.83 -10.77 6.79
N ILE A 71 -5.51 -10.64 6.66
CA ILE A 71 -4.85 -9.37 6.36
C ILE A 71 -4.90 -9.16 4.86
N PHE A 72 -5.40 -7.99 4.45
CA PHE A 72 -5.51 -7.61 3.05
C PHE A 72 -4.20 -7.81 2.29
N ALA A 73 -4.25 -8.46 1.11
CA ALA A 73 -3.09 -8.75 0.27
C ALA A 73 -2.03 -9.70 0.83
N ALA A 74 -2.25 -10.33 1.99
CA ALA A 74 -1.34 -11.36 2.49
C ALA A 74 -1.47 -12.63 1.62
N LYS A 75 -0.33 -13.16 1.15
CA LYS A 75 -0.24 -14.41 0.38
C LYS A 75 0.71 -15.39 1.05
N GLU A 76 0.39 -16.67 0.96
CA GLU A 76 1.29 -17.72 1.43
C GLU A 76 2.55 -17.74 0.57
N ASN A 77 3.72 -17.77 1.22
CA ASN A 77 5.00 -17.90 0.56
C ASN A 77 5.99 -18.62 1.49
N TYR A 78 7.00 -19.26 0.91
CA TYR A 78 8.05 -19.90 1.67
C TYR A 78 9.09 -18.86 2.12
N GLY A 79 9.20 -18.67 3.44
CA GLY A 79 10.14 -17.75 4.04
C GLY A 79 11.55 -18.33 4.06
N TYR A 80 12.46 -17.83 3.24
CA TYR A 80 13.86 -18.29 3.25
C TYR A 80 14.64 -17.92 4.52
N VAL A 81 14.21 -16.88 5.23
CA VAL A 81 14.80 -16.45 6.51
C VAL A 81 14.41 -17.41 7.64
N ASN A 82 13.12 -17.73 7.76
CA ASN A 82 12.58 -18.57 8.83
C ASN A 82 12.49 -20.07 8.45
N ARG A 83 12.75 -20.40 7.19
CA ARG A 83 12.66 -21.74 6.60
C ARG A 83 11.32 -22.44 6.84
N CYS A 84 10.23 -21.69 6.74
CA CYS A 84 8.88 -22.20 6.90
C CYS A 84 7.91 -21.51 5.95
N TRP A 85 6.77 -22.16 5.70
CA TRP A 85 5.62 -21.53 5.05
C TRP A 85 4.97 -20.52 5.98
N SER A 86 4.62 -19.35 5.45
CA SER A 86 3.94 -18.27 6.18
C SER A 86 3.22 -17.34 5.22
N CYS A 87 2.36 -16.45 5.74
CA CYS A 87 1.78 -15.37 4.96
C CYS A 87 2.70 -14.14 4.93
N TYR A 88 2.75 -13.50 3.77
CA TYR A 88 3.53 -12.29 3.50
C TYR A 88 2.70 -11.28 2.71
N GLN A 89 2.89 -9.99 2.98
CA GLN A 89 2.41 -8.93 2.10
C GLN A 89 3.57 -8.38 1.29
N THR A 90 3.40 -8.23 -0.02
CA THR A 90 4.36 -7.46 -0.82
C THR A 90 4.10 -5.98 -0.59
N VAL A 91 5.11 -5.26 -0.11
CA VAL A 91 5.06 -3.83 0.14
C VAL A 91 6.06 -3.15 -0.78
N VAL A 92 5.59 -2.13 -1.49
CA VAL A 92 6.43 -1.23 -2.29
C VAL A 92 6.69 0.00 -1.45
N THR A 93 7.97 0.30 -1.23
CA THR A 93 8.39 1.50 -0.51
C THR A 93 9.09 2.44 -1.48
N ALA A 94 8.86 3.73 -1.31
CA ALA A 94 9.54 4.78 -2.04
C ALA A 94 10.21 5.73 -1.07
N ALA A 95 11.48 6.04 -1.31
CA ALA A 95 12.22 7.03 -0.56
C ALA A 95 12.94 8.00 -1.49
N ILE A 96 13.03 9.26 -1.09
CA ILE A 96 13.86 10.27 -1.73
C ILE A 96 15.12 10.49 -0.90
N SER A 97 16.25 10.59 -1.57
CA SER A 97 17.55 10.79 -0.97
C SER A 97 18.32 11.92 -1.66
N ASN A 98 19.17 12.58 -0.90
CA ASN A 98 20.19 13.49 -1.41
C ASN A 98 21.49 13.27 -0.60
N GLY A 99 22.52 14.09 -0.84
CA GLY A 99 23.81 13.95 -0.15
C GLY A 99 23.77 14.16 1.37
N GLN A 100 22.63 14.57 1.94
CA GLN A 100 22.48 14.90 3.36
C GLN A 100 21.49 14.01 4.11
N ARG A 101 20.49 13.42 3.43
CA ARG A 101 19.41 12.66 4.10
C ARG A 101 18.62 11.77 3.15
N VAL A 102 17.83 10.88 3.76
CA VAL A 102 16.84 10.01 3.12
C VAL A 102 15.51 10.16 3.83
N ASP A 103 14.41 10.28 3.08
CA ASP A 103 13.05 10.35 3.62
C ASP A 103 12.10 9.44 2.83
N GLY A 104 11.26 8.70 3.53
CA GLY A 104 10.18 7.94 2.90
C GLY A 104 9.11 8.87 2.30
N ILE A 105 8.59 8.54 1.13
CA ILE A 105 7.57 9.33 0.40
C ILE A 105 6.33 8.52 0.00
N ALA A 106 6.40 7.19 0.05
CA ALA A 106 5.25 6.31 -0.10
C ALA A 106 5.54 4.91 0.49
N VAL A 107 4.48 4.27 0.96
CA VAL A 107 4.45 2.85 1.31
C VAL A 107 3.11 2.32 0.82
N GLU A 108 3.15 1.44 -0.17
CA GLU A 108 1.95 0.89 -0.80
C GLU A 108 1.97 -0.62 -0.68
N VAL A 109 0.84 -1.21 -0.30
CA VAL A 109 0.67 -2.65 -0.33
C VAL A 109 0.30 -3.05 -1.75
N GLN A 110 1.05 -3.98 -2.33
CA GLN A 110 0.69 -4.52 -3.64
C GLN A 110 -0.63 -5.25 -3.53
N TYR A 111 -1.61 -4.85 -4.35
CA TYR A 111 -2.88 -5.54 -4.43
C TYR A 111 -2.65 -7.01 -4.83
N PRO A 112 -3.39 -7.95 -4.22
CA PRO A 112 -3.29 -9.33 -4.63
C PRO A 112 -3.70 -9.45 -6.10
N ASN A 113 -2.78 -9.89 -6.94
CA ASN A 113 -3.11 -10.29 -8.30
C ASN A 113 -4.00 -11.54 -8.24
N TYR A 114 -5.24 -11.42 -8.73
CA TYR A 114 -6.23 -12.49 -8.87
C TYR A 114 -6.55 -12.81 -10.34
N GLU A 115 -5.74 -12.36 -11.29
CA GLU A 115 -6.00 -12.53 -12.73
C GLU A 115 -6.27 -14.00 -13.10
N LYS A 116 -5.58 -14.94 -12.46
CA LYS A 116 -5.77 -16.38 -12.73
C LYS A 116 -7.10 -16.89 -12.20
N GLU A 117 -7.47 -16.51 -10.99
CA GLU A 117 -8.73 -16.87 -10.35
C GLU A 117 -9.92 -16.23 -11.07
N GLU A 118 -9.76 -14.98 -11.52
CA GLU A 118 -10.75 -14.27 -12.32
C GLU A 118 -10.90 -14.88 -13.72
N LEU A 119 -9.81 -15.26 -14.39
CA LEU A 119 -9.87 -16.02 -15.64
C LEU A 119 -10.61 -17.33 -15.47
N ALA A 120 -10.28 -18.10 -14.42
CA ALA A 120 -10.95 -19.36 -14.12
C ALA A 120 -12.45 -19.15 -13.85
N TYR A 121 -12.81 -18.09 -13.13
CA TYR A 121 -14.21 -17.69 -12.92
C TYR A 121 -14.90 -17.35 -14.25
N LEU A 122 -14.26 -16.57 -15.13
CA LEU A 122 -14.80 -16.22 -16.44
C LEU A 122 -15.00 -17.49 -17.29
N GLU A 123 -14.05 -18.41 -17.33
CA GLU A 123 -14.21 -19.68 -18.05
C GLU A 123 -15.35 -20.53 -17.48
N MET A 124 -15.45 -20.64 -16.16
CA MET A 124 -16.48 -21.44 -15.50
C MET A 124 -17.90 -20.87 -15.67
N THR A 125 -18.04 -19.54 -15.72
CA THR A 125 -19.34 -18.87 -15.80
C THR A 125 -19.82 -18.64 -17.22
N ALA A 126 -19.02 -19.01 -18.23
CA ALA A 126 -19.42 -18.90 -19.63
C ALA A 126 -20.60 -19.84 -19.94
N GLN A 127 -21.68 -19.28 -20.45
CA GLN A 127 -22.82 -20.05 -20.97
C GLN A 127 -22.65 -20.28 -22.47
N GLU A 128 -23.06 -21.46 -22.94
CA GLU A 128 -23.06 -21.78 -24.39
C GLU A 128 -24.05 -20.89 -25.16
N ASN A 129 -25.16 -20.50 -24.54
CA ASN A 129 -26.16 -19.61 -25.11
C ASN A 129 -26.72 -18.68 -24.03
N TYR A 130 -26.80 -17.39 -24.34
CA TYR A 130 -27.48 -16.38 -23.52
C TYR A 130 -28.83 -16.07 -24.17
N GLN A 131 -29.91 -16.17 -23.41
CA GLN A 131 -31.28 -16.00 -23.94
C GLN A 131 -31.74 -14.55 -23.91
N GLU A 132 -31.28 -13.78 -22.92
CA GLU A 132 -31.68 -12.40 -22.72
C GLU A 132 -30.53 -11.44 -23.05
N MET A 133 -30.84 -10.33 -23.73
CA MET A 133 -29.86 -9.30 -24.09
C MET A 133 -29.18 -8.67 -22.86
N GLU A 134 -29.85 -8.66 -21.71
CA GLU A 134 -29.29 -8.15 -20.47
C GLU A 134 -28.16 -9.04 -19.95
N GLN A 135 -28.27 -10.37 -20.09
CA GLN A 135 -27.23 -11.32 -19.71
C GLN A 135 -25.98 -11.16 -20.59
N VAL A 136 -26.17 -10.91 -21.89
CA VAL A 136 -25.08 -10.61 -22.81
C VAL A 136 -24.38 -9.31 -22.40
N ARG A 137 -25.15 -8.29 -22.01
CA ARG A 137 -24.61 -6.98 -21.59
C ARG A 137 -23.79 -7.08 -20.32
N GLU A 138 -24.29 -7.78 -19.30
CA GLU A 138 -23.55 -8.02 -18.07
C GLU A 138 -22.27 -8.78 -18.34
N ARG A 139 -22.35 -9.86 -19.15
CA ARG A 139 -21.18 -10.64 -19.52
C ARG A 139 -20.12 -9.82 -20.26
N LEU A 140 -20.56 -8.97 -21.19
CA LEU A 140 -19.65 -8.13 -21.96
C LEU A 140 -18.98 -7.07 -21.07
N ARG A 141 -19.65 -6.58 -20.02
CA ARG A 141 -19.04 -5.71 -19.01
C ARG A 141 -17.97 -6.42 -18.19
N GLU A 142 -18.23 -7.66 -17.75
CA GLU A 142 -17.23 -8.48 -17.03
C GLU A 142 -15.96 -8.67 -17.89
N LEU A 143 -16.13 -9.05 -19.16
CA LEU A 143 -15.02 -9.26 -20.09
C LEU A 143 -14.24 -7.97 -20.39
N LEU A 144 -14.94 -6.83 -20.55
CA LEU A 144 -14.30 -5.54 -20.78
C LEU A 144 -13.55 -5.02 -19.56
N HIS A 145 -13.99 -5.37 -18.35
CA HIS A 145 -13.25 -5.05 -17.12
C HIS A 145 -11.91 -5.78 -17.09
N TYR A 146 -11.90 -7.05 -17.51
CA TYR A 146 -10.69 -7.86 -17.60
C TYR A 146 -9.72 -7.38 -18.70
N GLN A 147 -10.23 -6.98 -19.88
CA GLN A 147 -9.40 -6.54 -21.01
C GLN A 147 -8.66 -5.19 -20.83
N LYS A 148 -9.06 -4.37 -19.84
CA LYS A 148 -8.44 -3.06 -19.58
C LYS A 148 -7.29 -3.08 -18.57
N SER A 149 -6.88 -4.27 -18.13
CA SER A 149 -5.74 -4.49 -17.22
C SER A 149 -4.45 -4.67 -18.00
#